data_AF-A0A2G6FJ11-F1
#
_entry.id   AF-A0A2G6FJ11-F1
#
_cell.length_a   1.000
_cell.length_b   1.000
_cell.length_c   1.000
_cell.angle_alpha   90.00
_cell.angle_beta   90.00
_cell.angle_gamma   90.00
#
_symmetry.space_group_name_H-M   'P 1'
#
loop_
_entity.id
_entity.type
_entity.pdbx_description
1 polymer ?
#
loop_
_entity_poly.entity_id
_entity_poly.type
_entity_poly.pdbx_seq_one_letter_code
_entity_poly.pdbx_strand_id
1 'polypeptide(L)'
;MLMLIPEAWGEKYPMGPDLRGFFEYHSGIMWGEKYPMGPDLRGFFEYHAGIMEPWDGPAALSFSDGIRTGAMLDRNGLRPARYTITRQGMLLFASEVGVVDIAEEDLLEKGALRPGEILLVDFETGRLMKNGEVKTLCARRQPYRRWVDENRITLRGFYSDVDEIEPDMTNLLYNQRLFGYTREDLQMIIEPMAATGNEPVGSMGTDSPLAVLSEKNQLLFNYFKQLFAQVTNPPIDPVREELV
;
A
#
# COMPACT_ATOMS: atom_id res chain seq x y z
N MET A 1 11.47 -16.10 3.43
CA MET A 1 12.49 -15.08 3.10
C MET A 1 12.47 -14.07 4.24
N LEU A 2 13.43 -14.14 5.17
CA LEU A 2 13.63 -13.08 6.17
C LEU A 2 14.17 -11.87 5.39
N MET A 3 13.44 -10.75 5.38
CA MET A 3 14.02 -9.48 4.96
C MET A 3 14.88 -8.99 6.13
N LEU A 4 16.17 -9.33 6.11
CA LEU A 4 17.17 -8.67 6.96
C LEU A 4 17.35 -7.26 6.40
N ILE A 5 16.98 -6.24 7.18
CA ILE A 5 17.22 -4.85 6.85
C ILE A 5 18.74 -4.64 6.91
N PRO A 6 19.42 -4.31 5.79
CA PRO A 6 20.86 -4.09 5.79
C PRO A 6 21.28 -2.97 6.77
N GLU A 7 22.47 -3.06 7.36
CA GLU A 7 23.04 -1.97 8.19
C GLU A 7 23.16 -0.63 7.44
N ALA A 8 23.15 -0.63 6.11
CA ALA A 8 23.25 0.56 5.25
C ALA A 8 22.06 1.55 5.36
N TRP A 9 21.00 1.20 6.08
CA TRP A 9 19.81 2.05 6.27
C TRP A 9 19.97 3.09 7.40
N GLY A 10 20.94 2.91 8.30
CA GLY A 10 21.14 3.79 9.46
C GLY A 10 21.63 5.20 9.14
N GLU A 11 22.26 5.43 7.97
CA GLU A 11 22.84 6.73 7.63
C GLU A 11 21.88 7.69 6.90
N LYS A 12 20.86 7.15 6.19
CA LYS A 12 19.98 7.98 5.34
C LYS A 12 18.63 8.30 5.96
N TYR A 13 18.17 7.45 6.88
CA TYR A 13 16.95 7.65 7.66
C TYR A 13 17.26 7.27 9.10
N PRO A 14 17.48 8.23 10.02
CA PRO A 14 17.73 7.90 11.42
C PRO A 14 16.45 7.27 11.97
N MET A 15 16.39 5.94 11.95
CA MET A 15 15.50 5.19 12.81
C MET A 15 15.83 5.66 14.22
N GLY A 16 14.89 6.37 14.85
CA GLY A 16 15.03 6.71 16.26
C GLY A 16 15.29 5.44 17.09
N PRO A 17 15.78 5.56 18.34
CA PRO A 17 16.18 4.43 19.19
C PRO A 17 15.02 3.53 19.66
N ASP A 18 13.93 3.48 18.90
CA ASP A 18 12.64 2.98 19.29
C ASP A 18 11.97 2.33 18.07
N LEU A 19 11.74 1.01 18.12
CA LEU A 19 11.01 0.24 17.09
C LEU A 19 9.64 0.82 16.70
N ARG A 20 9.10 1.77 17.46
CA ARG A 20 7.88 2.51 17.11
C ARG A 20 8.03 3.34 15.84
N GLY A 21 9.23 3.83 15.50
CA GLY A 21 9.50 4.50 14.22
C GLY A 21 9.42 3.53 13.02
N PHE A 22 9.84 2.27 13.20
CA PHE A 22 9.71 1.24 12.15
C PHE A 22 8.25 1.06 11.71
N PHE A 23 7.31 1.13 12.66
CA PHE A 23 5.87 1.13 12.39
C PHE A 23 5.39 2.37 11.62
N GLU A 24 5.89 3.56 11.97
CA GLU A 24 5.58 4.82 11.28
C GLU A 24 5.97 4.81 9.79
N TYR A 25 7.04 4.10 9.42
CA TYR A 25 7.57 4.06 8.05
C TYR A 25 7.12 2.86 7.21
N HIS A 26 6.84 1.70 7.83
CA HIS A 26 6.58 0.45 7.09
C HIS A 26 5.12 0.03 7.11
N SER A 27 4.31 0.60 8.00
CA SER A 27 2.90 0.26 8.12
C SER A 27 2.04 1.17 7.24
N GLY A 28 2.17 1.00 5.92
CA GLY A 28 1.15 1.41 4.97
C GLY A 28 -0.10 0.54 5.18
N ILE A 29 -0.72 0.60 6.35
CA ILE A 29 -1.89 -0.21 6.68
C ILE A 29 -3.05 0.21 5.80
N MET A 30 -3.90 -0.74 5.42
CA MET A 30 -5.18 -0.50 4.79
C MET A 30 -6.01 0.54 5.58
N TRP A 31 -6.09 1.76 5.06
CA TRP A 31 -6.81 2.87 5.66
C TRP A 31 -7.55 3.66 4.56
N GLY A 32 -8.76 4.13 4.86
CA GLY A 32 -9.61 4.80 3.88
C GLY A 32 -10.99 5.09 4.46
N GLU A 33 -11.85 5.77 3.69
CA GLU A 33 -13.18 6.16 4.16
C GLU A 33 -14.02 4.96 4.61
N LYS A 34 -13.95 3.86 3.85
CA LYS A 34 -14.73 2.63 4.07
C LYS A 34 -14.17 1.74 5.21
N TYR A 35 -12.97 2.01 5.73
CA TYR A 35 -12.34 1.18 6.76
C TYR A 35 -12.67 1.69 8.17
N PRO A 36 -13.31 0.88 9.04
CA PRO A 36 -13.70 1.31 10.38
C PRO A 36 -12.47 1.49 11.27
N MET A 37 -12.21 2.72 11.68
CA MET A 37 -11.03 3.09 12.46
C MET A 37 -11.31 4.26 13.39
N GLY A 38 -10.71 4.26 14.58
CA GLY A 38 -10.79 5.38 15.52
C GLY A 38 -10.16 6.66 14.95
N PRO A 39 -10.65 7.84 15.33
CA PRO A 39 -10.23 9.11 14.72
C PRO A 39 -8.76 9.45 14.96
N ASP A 40 -8.19 9.10 16.12
CA ASP A 40 -6.77 9.35 16.41
C ASP A 40 -5.87 8.48 15.52
N LEU A 41 -6.26 7.21 15.32
CA LEU A 41 -5.51 6.29 14.48
C LEU A 41 -5.63 6.67 12.99
N ARG A 42 -6.79 7.17 12.57
CA ARG A 42 -6.96 7.76 11.23
C ARG A 42 -6.06 8.98 11.05
N GLY A 43 -6.04 9.89 12.01
CA GLY A 43 -5.17 11.07 11.97
C GLY A 43 -3.68 10.70 11.93
N PHE A 44 -3.28 9.64 12.62
CA PHE A 44 -1.93 9.08 12.53
C PHE A 44 -1.58 8.63 11.11
N PHE A 45 -2.41 7.80 10.48
CA PHE A 45 -2.14 7.34 9.11
C PHE A 45 -2.21 8.47 8.08
N GLU A 46 -3.19 9.38 8.18
CA GLU A 46 -3.31 10.54 7.30
C GLU A 46 -2.07 11.43 7.36
N TYR A 47 -1.51 11.63 8.55
CA TYR A 47 -0.29 12.40 8.75
C TYR A 47 0.91 11.75 8.04
N HIS A 48 1.14 10.46 8.28
CA HIS A 48 2.28 9.75 7.73
C HIS A 48 2.17 9.51 6.22
N ALA A 49 0.96 9.34 5.68
CA ALA A 49 0.73 9.23 4.24
C ALA A 49 1.12 10.50 3.46
N GLY A 50 1.09 11.67 4.11
CA GLY A 50 1.58 12.92 3.53
C GLY A 50 3.11 13.07 3.55
N ILE A 51 3.83 12.19 4.26
CA ILE A 51 5.28 12.26 4.46
C ILE A 51 6.02 11.16 3.71
N MET A 52 5.45 9.96 3.66
CA MET A 52 6.11 8.77 3.10
C MET A 52 5.12 7.90 2.34
N GLU A 53 5.47 7.50 1.11
CA GLU A 53 4.69 6.49 0.40
C GLU A 53 4.81 5.10 1.04
N PRO A 54 3.76 4.27 0.98
CA PRO A 54 3.81 2.93 1.53
C PRO A 54 4.79 2.04 0.76
N TRP A 55 5.53 1.22 1.51
CA TRP A 55 6.38 0.17 0.98
C TRP A 55 5.55 -1.10 0.76
N ASP A 56 4.97 -1.22 -0.43
CA ASP A 56 3.99 -2.26 -0.73
C ASP A 56 4.60 -3.56 -1.29
N GLY A 57 3.83 -4.64 -1.16
CA GLY A 57 4.17 -5.98 -1.63
C GLY A 57 4.11 -7.05 -0.52
N PRO A 58 4.19 -8.35 -0.87
CA PRO A 58 4.05 -9.44 0.10
C PRO A 58 5.14 -9.45 1.17
N ALA A 59 4.79 -9.13 2.42
CA ALA A 59 5.76 -9.03 3.51
C ALA A 59 5.22 -9.60 4.84
N ALA A 60 5.98 -10.53 5.41
CA ALA A 60 5.89 -10.91 6.82
C ALA A 60 7.22 -10.53 7.45
N LEU A 61 7.19 -9.55 8.34
CA LEU A 61 8.39 -8.94 8.91
C LEU A 61 8.52 -9.35 10.37
N SER A 62 9.76 -9.63 10.78
CA SER A 62 10.15 -9.77 12.19
C SER A 62 11.29 -8.80 12.45
N PHE A 63 11.23 -8.10 13.57
CA PHE A 63 12.14 -6.99 13.87
C PHE A 63 12.44 -6.92 15.37
N SER A 64 13.59 -6.35 15.74
CA SER A 64 14.02 -6.12 17.12
C SER A 64 14.93 -4.87 17.22
N ASP A 65 14.82 -4.10 18.31
CA ASP A 65 15.81 -3.06 18.71
C ASP A 65 16.69 -3.51 19.89
N GLY A 66 16.66 -4.81 20.23
CA GLY A 66 17.37 -5.36 21.38
C GLY A 66 16.64 -5.23 22.72
N ILE A 67 15.61 -4.36 22.83
CA ILE A 67 14.75 -4.23 24.03
C ILE A 67 13.34 -4.76 23.76
N ARG A 68 12.85 -4.53 22.55
CA ARG A 68 11.57 -4.99 22.04
C ARG A 68 11.82 -5.86 20.83
N THR A 69 10.88 -6.76 20.58
CA THR A 69 10.83 -7.55 19.35
C THR A 69 9.40 -7.66 18.89
N GLY A 70 9.18 -7.71 17.58
CA GLY A 70 7.84 -7.80 17.05
C GLY A 70 7.78 -8.45 15.69
N ALA A 71 6.55 -8.65 15.25
CA ALA A 71 6.24 -9.10 13.91
C ALA A 71 5.07 -8.30 13.36
N MET A 72 5.09 -8.05 12.05
CA MET A 72 3.99 -7.39 11.33
C MET A 72 3.77 -8.03 9.98
N LEU A 73 2.56 -7.83 9.45
CA LEU A 73 2.17 -8.29 8.13
C LEU A 73 1.84 -7.11 7.21
N ASP A 74 2.08 -7.28 5.91
CA ASP A 74 1.72 -6.31 4.89
C ASP A 74 0.21 -6.02 4.86
N ARG A 75 -0.17 -4.92 4.20
CA ARG A 75 -1.55 -4.41 4.17
C ARG A 75 -2.58 -5.37 3.59
N ASN A 76 -2.13 -6.27 2.72
CA ASN A 76 -2.94 -7.27 2.02
C ASN A 76 -2.87 -8.65 2.71
N GLY A 77 -1.90 -8.86 3.60
CA GLY A 77 -1.67 -10.13 4.29
C GLY A 77 -1.23 -11.25 3.35
N LEU A 78 -0.37 -10.95 2.38
CA LEU A 78 0.00 -11.86 1.28
C LEU A 78 1.01 -12.93 1.70
N ARG A 79 1.52 -12.89 2.94
CA ARG A 79 2.40 -13.91 3.52
C ARG A 79 1.77 -14.55 4.75
N PRO A 80 1.96 -15.87 4.97
CA PRO A 80 1.47 -16.50 6.18
C PRO A 80 2.32 -16.07 7.37
N ALA A 81 1.65 -15.77 8.48
CA ALA A 81 2.26 -15.31 9.72
C ALA A 81 1.49 -15.90 10.91
N ARG A 82 2.06 -16.94 11.52
CA ARG A 82 1.46 -17.71 12.62
C ARG A 82 2.21 -17.44 13.90
N TYR A 83 1.48 -17.39 15.01
CA TYR A 83 2.10 -17.28 16.33
C TYR A 83 1.52 -18.27 17.34
N THR A 84 2.35 -18.68 18.28
CA THR A 84 1.99 -19.55 19.41
C THR A 84 2.56 -18.95 20.69
N ILE A 85 1.74 -18.88 21.73
CA ILE A 85 2.14 -18.41 23.06
C ILE A 85 2.04 -19.60 24.00
N THR A 86 3.09 -19.86 24.78
CA THR A 86 3.11 -20.92 25.80
C THR A 86 2.81 -20.37 27.19
N ARG A 87 2.51 -21.25 28.14
CA ARG A 87 2.19 -20.87 29.52
C ARG A 87 3.40 -20.36 30.29
N GLN A 88 4.63 -20.71 29.90
CA GLN A 88 5.85 -20.13 30.48
C GLN A 88 6.26 -18.82 29.80
N GLY A 89 5.43 -18.25 28.94
CA GLY A 89 5.66 -16.91 28.37
C GLY A 89 6.56 -16.89 27.14
N MET A 90 6.75 -18.03 26.46
CA MET A 90 7.43 -18.05 25.16
C MET A 90 6.46 -17.63 24.06
N LEU A 91 6.87 -16.68 23.22
CA LEU A 91 6.21 -16.35 21.96
C LEU A 91 7.01 -16.96 20.80
N LEU A 92 6.37 -17.87 20.07
CA LEU A 92 6.87 -18.39 18.79
C LEU A 92 6.15 -17.69 17.65
N PHE A 93 6.89 -17.11 16.72
CA PHE A 93 6.36 -16.56 15.47
C PHE A 93 7.03 -17.25 14.28
N ALA A 94 6.24 -17.74 13.33
CA ALA A 94 6.74 -18.46 12.17
C ALA A 94 5.80 -18.33 10.96
N SER A 95 6.27 -18.66 9.77
CA SER A 95 5.42 -18.71 8.58
C SER A 95 4.41 -19.86 8.61
N GLU A 96 4.66 -20.89 9.42
CA GLU A 96 3.87 -22.12 9.49
C GLU A 96 3.64 -22.54 10.96
N VAL A 97 2.70 -23.46 11.18
CA VAL A 97 2.46 -24.07 12.49
C VAL A 97 3.24 -25.39 12.60
N GLY A 98 3.63 -25.79 13.81
CA GLY A 98 4.34 -27.05 14.04
C GLY A 98 5.83 -27.02 13.71
N VAL A 99 6.42 -25.83 13.60
CA VAL A 99 7.87 -25.66 13.38
C VAL A 99 8.69 -26.05 14.62
N VAL A 100 8.09 -25.94 15.80
CA VAL A 100 8.67 -26.35 17.08
C VAL A 100 7.66 -27.22 17.82
N ASP A 101 8.13 -28.33 18.36
CA ASP A 101 7.32 -29.22 19.19
C ASP A 101 7.05 -28.55 20.54
N ILE A 102 5.78 -28.25 20.79
CA ILE A 102 5.28 -27.67 22.04
C ILE A 102 4.20 -28.61 22.57
N ALA A 103 4.36 -29.07 23.82
CA ALA A 103 3.36 -29.92 24.46
C ALA A 103 2.01 -29.18 24.55
N GLU A 104 0.91 -29.88 24.26
CA GLU A 104 -0.43 -29.25 24.25
C GLU A 104 -0.82 -28.65 25.60
N GLU A 105 -0.34 -29.26 26.69
CA GLU A 105 -0.54 -28.81 28.08
C GLU A 105 -0.01 -27.40 28.31
N ASP A 106 1.06 -27.06 27.60
CA ASP A 106 1.79 -25.80 27.70
C ASP A 106 1.25 -24.73 26.73
N LEU A 107 0.27 -25.09 25.91
CA LEU A 107 -0.30 -24.16 24.97
C LEU A 107 -1.22 -23.15 25.66
N LEU A 108 -0.92 -21.86 25.51
CA LEU A 108 -1.78 -20.77 25.99
C LEU A 108 -2.65 -20.20 24.86
N GLU A 109 -2.05 -19.87 23.72
CA GLU A 109 -2.75 -19.27 22.58
C GLU A 109 -2.10 -19.68 21.25
N LYS A 110 -2.92 -19.96 20.23
CA LYS A 110 -2.49 -20.05 18.82
C LYS A 110 -3.26 -19.02 18.01
N GLY A 111 -2.55 -18.29 17.15
CA GLY A 111 -3.16 -17.29 16.31
C GLY A 111 -2.39 -17.06 15.01
N ALA A 112 -2.88 -16.09 14.26
CA ALA A 112 -2.26 -15.64 13.02
C ALA A 112 -2.44 -14.14 12.88
N LEU A 113 -1.43 -13.46 12.34
CA LEU A 113 -1.56 -12.06 11.98
C LEU A 113 -2.45 -11.94 10.74
N ARG A 114 -3.39 -11.01 10.82
CA ARG A 114 -4.23 -10.60 9.70
C ARG A 114 -3.57 -9.44 8.92
N PRO A 115 -4.11 -9.04 7.75
CA PRO A 115 -3.55 -7.96 6.97
C PRO A 115 -3.33 -6.69 7.81
N GLY A 116 -2.11 -6.13 7.75
CA GLY A 116 -1.70 -4.93 8.48
C GLY A 116 -1.66 -5.08 10.01
N GLU A 117 -1.75 -6.29 10.58
CA GLU A 117 -1.63 -6.51 12.02
C GLU A 117 -0.18 -6.55 12.50
N ILE A 118 0.00 -6.18 13.75
CA ILE A 118 1.28 -6.15 14.45
C ILE A 118 1.16 -6.84 15.81
N LEU A 119 2.26 -7.49 16.21
CA LEU A 119 2.48 -8.07 17.52
C LEU A 119 3.83 -7.59 18.04
N LEU A 120 3.88 -7.13 19.28
CA LEU A 120 5.08 -6.55 19.88
C LEU A 120 5.28 -7.10 21.30
N VAL A 121 6.47 -7.59 21.58
CA VAL A 121 6.95 -7.97 22.91
C VAL A 121 7.91 -6.90 23.40
N ASP A 122 7.69 -6.43 24.62
CA ASP A 122 8.57 -5.52 25.33
C ASP A 122 9.20 -6.26 26.51
N PHE A 123 10.52 -6.47 26.46
CA PHE A 123 11.25 -7.25 27.48
C PHE A 123 11.54 -6.46 28.76
N GLU A 124 11.54 -5.11 28.71
CA GLU A 124 11.68 -4.28 29.92
C GLU A 124 10.44 -4.37 30.80
N THR A 125 9.26 -4.33 30.18
CA THR A 125 7.98 -4.41 30.90
C THR A 125 7.46 -5.85 31.04
N GLY A 126 8.03 -6.80 30.28
CA GLY A 126 7.58 -8.20 30.24
C GLY A 126 6.19 -8.35 29.63
N ARG A 127 5.77 -7.44 28.73
CA ARG A 127 4.42 -7.40 28.18
C ARG A 127 4.38 -7.75 26.70
N LEU A 128 3.37 -8.52 26.32
CA LEU A 128 2.96 -8.74 24.93
C LEU A 128 1.83 -7.77 24.58
N MET A 129 2.05 -6.92 23.59
CA MET A 129 1.08 -5.97 23.05
C MET A 129 0.59 -6.47 21.68
N LYS A 130 -0.74 -6.52 21.53
CA LYS A 130 -1.40 -6.88 20.26
C LYS A 130 -1.72 -5.63 19.44
N ASN A 131 -2.11 -5.85 18.19
CA ASN A 131 -2.42 -4.85 17.17
C ASN A 131 -3.06 -3.55 17.68
N GLY A 132 -4.21 -3.65 18.37
CA GLY A 132 -4.95 -2.46 18.82
C GLY A 132 -4.20 -1.63 19.86
N GLU A 133 -3.49 -2.26 20.78
CA GLU A 133 -2.71 -1.57 21.81
C GLU A 133 -1.51 -0.86 21.20
N VAL A 134 -0.74 -1.55 20.35
CA VAL A 134 0.43 -0.97 19.66
C VAL A 134 0.02 0.24 18.82
N LYS A 135 -1.03 0.09 18.00
CA LYS A 135 -1.54 1.16 17.14
C LYS A 135 -2.04 2.36 17.94
N THR A 136 -2.74 2.13 19.05
CA THR A 136 -3.23 3.21 19.90
C THR A 136 -2.09 3.97 20.57
N LEU A 137 -1.05 3.27 21.02
CA LEU A 137 0.14 3.90 21.60
C LEU A 137 0.86 4.77 20.58
N CYS A 138 1.03 4.29 19.34
CA CYS A 138 1.61 5.08 18.24
C CYS A 138 0.74 6.30 17.92
N ALA A 139 -0.56 6.11 17.70
CA ALA A 139 -1.47 7.19 17.33
C ALA A 139 -1.61 8.30 18.40
N ARG A 140 -1.33 7.97 19.68
CA ARG A 140 -1.41 8.93 20.79
C ARG A 140 -0.07 9.58 21.16
N ARG A 141 1.01 9.23 20.46
CA ARG A 141 2.35 9.78 20.74
C ARG A 141 2.42 11.29 20.51
N GLN A 142 1.71 11.75 19.49
CA GLN A 142 1.63 13.15 19.10
C GLN A 142 0.18 13.48 18.70
N PRO A 143 -0.22 14.76 18.66
CA PRO A 143 -1.56 15.15 18.27
C PRO A 143 -1.74 15.10 16.73
N TYR A 144 -1.46 13.96 16.10
CA TYR A 144 -1.45 13.79 14.65
C TYR A 144 -2.76 14.21 13.99
N ARG A 145 -3.90 13.79 14.56
CA ARG A 145 -5.22 14.20 14.11
C ARG A 145 -5.35 15.73 14.04
N ARG A 146 -4.93 16.42 15.09
CA ARG A 146 -4.98 17.89 15.15
C ARG A 146 -4.09 18.51 14.07
N TRP A 147 -2.88 17.97 13.87
CA TRP A 147 -2.00 18.45 12.82
C TRP A 147 -2.61 18.28 11.43
N VAL A 148 -3.23 17.14 11.14
CA VAL A 148 -3.92 16.92 9.87
C VAL A 148 -5.11 17.87 9.73
N ASP A 149 -5.95 18.00 10.75
CA ASP A 149 -7.13 18.87 10.74
C ASP A 149 -6.75 20.36 10.54
N GLU A 150 -5.66 20.83 11.14
CA GLU A 150 -5.22 22.23 11.07
C GLU A 150 -4.43 22.56 9.79
N ASN A 151 -3.75 21.59 9.18
CA ASN A 151 -2.78 21.86 8.09
C ASN A 151 -3.17 21.23 6.75
N ARG A 152 -4.10 20.27 6.70
CA ARG A 152 -4.53 19.65 5.43
C ARG A 152 -5.50 20.56 4.69
N ILE A 153 -5.06 21.09 3.56
CA ILE A 153 -5.94 21.77 2.61
C ILE A 153 -6.63 20.73 1.74
N THR A 154 -7.93 20.52 1.95
CA THR A 154 -8.74 19.67 1.06
C THR A 154 -9.34 20.55 -0.03
N LEU A 155 -8.91 20.35 -1.28
CA LEU A 155 -9.51 21.02 -2.43
C LEU A 155 -10.89 20.39 -2.72
N ARG A 156 -11.96 21.03 -2.26
CA ARG A 156 -13.36 20.64 -2.53
C ARG A 156 -13.93 21.54 -3.64
N GLY A 157 -14.82 21.01 -4.48
CA GLY A 157 -15.58 21.82 -5.43
C GLY A 157 -14.96 22.01 -6.83
N PHE A 158 -13.83 21.37 -7.14
CA PHE A 158 -13.18 21.50 -8.44
C PHE A 158 -14.07 21.15 -9.65
N TYR A 159 -15.12 20.35 -9.46
CA TYR A 159 -16.03 19.96 -10.55
C TYR A 159 -17.17 20.96 -10.80
N SER A 160 -17.47 21.86 -9.86
CA SER A 160 -18.56 22.84 -9.95
C SER A 160 -18.09 24.27 -10.23
N ASP A 161 -16.81 24.57 -9.98
CA ASP A 161 -16.24 25.92 -10.10
C ASP A 161 -15.34 26.09 -11.33
N VAL A 162 -15.23 25.07 -12.19
CA VAL A 162 -14.56 25.20 -13.49
C VAL A 162 -15.58 25.68 -14.50
N ASP A 163 -15.41 26.92 -14.97
CA ASP A 163 -16.21 27.46 -16.06
C ASP A 163 -16.18 26.50 -17.25
N GLU A 164 -17.32 26.33 -17.92
CA GLU A 164 -17.40 25.53 -19.13
C GLU A 164 -16.45 26.12 -20.17
N ILE A 165 -15.36 25.40 -20.46
CA ILE A 165 -14.38 25.83 -21.45
C ILE A 165 -15.01 25.55 -22.81
N GLU A 166 -15.38 26.61 -23.54
CA GLU A 166 -15.73 26.48 -24.94
C GLU A 166 -14.50 25.98 -25.72
N PRO A 167 -14.54 24.77 -26.32
CA PRO A 167 -13.40 24.26 -27.06
C PRO A 167 -13.18 25.12 -28.31
N ASP A 168 -11.92 25.45 -28.60
CA ASP A 168 -11.55 26.10 -29.87
C ASP A 168 -11.73 25.11 -31.03
N MET A 169 -12.94 25.10 -31.58
CA MET A 169 -13.31 24.27 -32.71
C MET A 169 -12.54 24.63 -33.99
N THR A 170 -11.98 25.84 -34.08
CA THR A 170 -11.23 26.30 -35.25
C THR A 170 -9.90 25.56 -35.36
N ASN A 171 -9.19 25.44 -34.23
CA ASN A 171 -7.87 24.80 -34.19
C ASN A 171 -7.91 23.33 -33.73
N LEU A 172 -9.07 22.81 -33.35
CA LEU A 172 -9.20 21.44 -32.82
C LEU A 172 -8.55 20.38 -33.71
N LEU A 173 -8.89 20.36 -35.01
CA LEU A 173 -8.36 19.37 -35.95
C LEU A 173 -6.84 19.52 -36.15
N TYR A 174 -6.34 20.76 -36.15
CA TYR A 174 -4.91 21.03 -36.22
C TYR A 174 -4.19 20.48 -34.98
N ASN A 175 -4.72 20.76 -33.78
CA ASN A 175 -4.17 20.28 -32.52
C ASN A 175 -4.21 18.75 -32.42
N GLN A 176 -5.32 18.12 -32.81
CA GLN A 176 -5.42 16.66 -32.85
C GLN A 176 -4.33 16.03 -33.72
N ARG A 177 -4.10 16.57 -34.93
CA ARG A 177 -3.03 16.11 -35.81
C ARG A 177 -1.65 16.38 -35.23
N LEU A 178 -1.44 17.54 -34.64
CA LEU A 178 -0.17 17.92 -34.01
C LEU A 178 0.21 16.95 -32.89
N PHE A 179 -0.75 16.52 -32.07
CA PHE A 179 -0.56 15.54 -31.00
C PHE A 179 -0.74 14.08 -31.43
N GLY A 180 -0.92 13.83 -32.73
CA GLY A 180 -0.99 12.47 -33.30
C GLY A 180 -2.28 11.70 -33.03
N TYR A 181 -3.38 12.37 -32.67
CA TYR A 181 -4.70 11.74 -32.56
C TYR A 181 -5.18 11.26 -33.93
N THR A 182 -5.60 10.01 -33.99
CA THR A 182 -6.21 9.39 -35.16
C THR A 182 -7.72 9.30 -35.02
N ARG A 183 -8.41 9.01 -36.12
CA ARG A 183 -9.86 8.78 -36.09
C ARG A 183 -10.19 7.56 -35.23
N GLU A 184 -9.32 6.55 -35.29
CA GLU A 184 -9.40 5.33 -34.51
C GLU A 184 -9.31 5.62 -33.00
N ASP A 185 -8.39 6.48 -32.56
CA ASP A 185 -8.29 6.90 -31.15
C ASP A 185 -9.59 7.57 -30.68
N LEU A 186 -10.16 8.46 -31.50
CA LEU A 186 -11.39 9.16 -31.16
C LEU A 186 -12.60 8.22 -31.07
N GLN A 187 -12.79 7.37 -32.08
CA GLN A 187 -13.98 6.52 -32.19
C GLN A 187 -13.92 5.25 -31.33
N MET A 188 -12.74 4.65 -31.18
CA MET A 188 -12.59 3.37 -30.48
C MET A 188 -12.16 3.52 -29.03
N ILE A 189 -11.55 4.66 -28.65
CA ILE A 189 -11.05 4.87 -27.29
C ILE A 189 -11.81 6.00 -26.59
N ILE A 190 -11.74 7.23 -27.12
CA ILE A 190 -12.30 8.40 -26.44
C ILE A 190 -13.83 8.36 -26.36
N GLU A 191 -14.52 8.08 -27.47
CA GLU A 191 -15.98 8.06 -27.54
C GLU A 191 -16.59 7.00 -26.59
N PRO A 192 -16.13 5.74 -26.53
CA PRO A 192 -16.61 4.76 -25.55
C PRO A 192 -16.35 5.15 -24.10
N MET A 193 -15.17 5.71 -23.79
CA MET A 193 -14.87 6.19 -22.43
C MET A 193 -15.80 7.32 -22.01
N ALA A 194 -16.07 8.27 -22.90
CA ALA A 194 -16.99 9.38 -22.64
C ALA A 194 -18.44 8.90 -22.48
N ALA A 195 -18.88 7.94 -23.30
CA ALA A 195 -20.26 7.46 -23.28
C ALA A 195 -20.57 6.50 -22.11
N THR A 196 -19.61 5.66 -21.72
CA THR A 196 -19.84 4.55 -20.76
C THR A 196 -19.13 4.73 -19.42
N GLY A 197 -18.17 5.66 -19.33
CA GLY A 197 -17.31 5.82 -18.15
C GLY A 197 -16.31 4.68 -17.93
N ASN A 198 -16.14 3.79 -18.92
CA ASN A 198 -15.23 2.65 -18.85
C ASN A 198 -14.30 2.64 -20.07
N GLU A 199 -13.10 2.07 -19.90
CA GLU A 199 -12.19 1.84 -21.03
C GLU A 199 -12.79 0.84 -22.04
N PRO A 200 -12.52 1.00 -23.34
CA PRO A 200 -13.05 0.09 -24.35
C PRO A 200 -12.46 -1.32 -24.20
N VAL A 201 -13.28 -2.35 -24.41
CA VAL A 201 -12.84 -3.75 -24.43
C VAL A 201 -12.62 -4.20 -25.87
N GLY A 202 -11.44 -4.73 -26.15
CA GLY A 202 -11.06 -5.34 -27.42
C GLY A 202 -10.82 -6.84 -27.31
N SER A 203 -10.48 -7.46 -28.43
CA SER A 203 -10.04 -8.86 -28.49
C SER A 203 -8.93 -9.03 -29.53
N MET A 204 -8.32 -10.21 -29.57
CA MET A 204 -7.11 -10.52 -30.35
C MET A 204 -5.83 -9.87 -29.81
N GLY A 205 -4.68 -10.30 -30.33
CA GLY A 205 -3.37 -9.75 -29.96
C GLY A 205 -3.00 -8.52 -30.78
N THR A 206 -2.02 -7.75 -30.29
CA THR A 206 -1.46 -6.61 -31.02
C THR A 206 -0.54 -7.08 -32.14
N ASP A 207 -0.99 -6.95 -33.39
CA ASP A 207 -0.21 -7.27 -34.61
C ASP A 207 0.56 -6.07 -35.18
N SER A 208 0.54 -4.93 -34.48
CA SER A 208 1.33 -3.75 -34.86
C SER A 208 2.82 -3.96 -34.56
N PRO A 209 3.73 -3.42 -35.38
CA PRO A 209 5.16 -3.48 -35.10
C PRO A 209 5.50 -2.79 -33.77
N LEU A 210 6.61 -3.17 -33.16
CA LEU A 210 7.17 -2.45 -32.01
C LEU A 210 7.37 -0.97 -32.38
N ALA A 211 7.19 -0.07 -31.42
CA ALA A 211 7.20 1.37 -31.71
C ALA A 211 8.47 1.83 -32.44
N VAL A 212 9.63 1.28 -32.07
CA VAL A 212 10.94 1.57 -32.67
C VAL A 212 11.10 1.03 -34.10
N LEU A 213 10.30 0.04 -34.50
CA LEU A 213 10.30 -0.57 -35.84
C LEU A 213 9.16 -0.06 -36.71
N SER A 214 8.31 0.83 -36.19
CA SER A 214 7.16 1.35 -36.91
C SER A 214 7.59 2.33 -38.00
N GLU A 215 7.03 2.20 -39.20
CA GLU A 215 7.18 3.18 -40.28
C GLU A 215 6.35 4.45 -40.03
N LYS A 216 5.45 4.43 -39.04
CA LYS A 216 4.60 5.56 -38.64
C LYS A 216 5.14 6.22 -37.38
N ASN A 217 4.98 7.53 -37.29
CA ASN A 217 5.27 8.29 -36.07
C ASN A 217 4.54 7.68 -34.86
N GLN A 218 5.29 7.35 -33.81
CA GLN A 218 4.76 6.77 -32.57
C GLN A 218 4.83 7.80 -31.45
N LEU A 219 3.79 7.82 -30.61
CA LEU A 219 3.79 8.63 -29.39
C LEU A 219 4.78 8.05 -28.37
N LEU A 220 5.29 8.92 -27.51
CA LEU A 220 6.26 8.55 -26.47
C LEU A 220 5.77 7.38 -25.61
N PHE A 221 4.48 7.38 -25.26
CA PHE A 221 3.87 6.35 -24.42
C PHE A 221 3.93 4.94 -25.04
N ASN A 222 4.02 4.82 -26.38
CA ASN A 222 4.09 3.51 -27.04
C ASN A 222 5.42 2.77 -26.78
N TYR A 223 6.46 3.51 -26.36
CA TYR A 223 7.77 2.96 -26.01
C TYR A 223 7.82 2.40 -24.59
N PHE A 224 6.91 2.83 -23.71
CA PHE A 224 6.84 2.35 -22.34
C PHE A 224 5.85 1.18 -22.27
N LYS A 225 6.31 0.05 -21.74
CA LYS A 225 5.46 -1.12 -21.50
C LYS A 225 5.18 -1.22 -20.01
N GLN A 226 3.91 -1.36 -19.65
CA GLN A 226 3.51 -1.57 -18.26
C GLN A 226 4.11 -2.88 -17.77
N LEU A 227 4.87 -2.80 -16.67
CA LEU A 227 5.34 -3.99 -15.98
C LEU A 227 4.18 -4.59 -15.21
N PHE A 228 4.16 -5.91 -15.11
CA PHE A 228 3.19 -6.63 -14.30
C PHE A 228 3.90 -7.66 -13.44
N ALA A 229 3.28 -7.97 -12.30
CA ALA A 229 3.79 -8.96 -11.39
C ALA A 229 3.48 -10.37 -11.90
N GLN A 230 4.48 -11.24 -11.91
CA GLN A 230 4.33 -12.64 -12.33
C GLN A 230 5.13 -13.54 -11.38
N VAL A 231 4.46 -14.51 -10.75
CA VAL A 231 5.02 -15.51 -9.81
C VAL A 231 5.59 -14.93 -8.51
N THR A 232 6.45 -13.91 -8.56
CA THR A 232 7.16 -13.35 -7.39
C THR A 232 6.25 -12.69 -6.38
N ASN A 233 5.22 -12.00 -6.87
CA ASN A 233 4.17 -11.34 -6.11
C ASN A 233 2.86 -11.42 -6.90
N PRO A 234 1.71 -11.57 -6.21
CA PRO A 234 0.41 -11.60 -6.88
C PRO A 234 -0.04 -10.19 -7.28
N PRO A 235 -0.72 -10.02 -8.43
CA PRO A 235 -1.47 -8.80 -8.72
C PRO A 235 -2.70 -8.70 -7.81
N ILE A 236 -3.17 -7.47 -7.59
CA ILE A 236 -4.37 -7.15 -6.81
C ILE A 236 -5.58 -7.04 -7.75
N ASP A 237 -6.76 -7.43 -7.29
CA ASP A 237 -8.01 -7.24 -8.04
C ASP A 237 -8.56 -5.83 -7.78
N PRO A 238 -8.47 -4.88 -8.74
CA PRO A 238 -8.86 -3.49 -8.49
C PRO A 238 -10.36 -3.29 -8.28
N VAL A 239 -11.19 -4.29 -8.62
CA VAL A 239 -12.65 -4.21 -8.48
C VAL A 239 -13.11 -4.86 -7.17
N ARG A 240 -12.58 -6.04 -6.85
CA ARG A 240 -13.00 -6.80 -5.64
C ARG A 240 -12.26 -6.37 -4.40
N GLU A 241 -11.03 -5.89 -4.55
CA GLU A 241 -10.13 -5.47 -3.45
C GLU A 241 -9.95 -3.94 -3.42
N GLU A 242 -10.91 -3.18 -3.97
CA GLU A 242 -10.92 -1.70 -4.00
C GLU A 242 -10.73 -1.04 -2.63
N LEU A 243 -11.00 -1.78 -1.55
CA LEU A 243 -10.85 -1.31 -0.19
C LEU A 243 -9.38 -1.21 0.26
N VAL A 244 -8.41 -1.83 -0.45
CA VAL A 244 -7.03 -2.04 0.03
C VAL A 244 -6.01 -1.00 -0.42
#